data_AF-A0A5K1HS01-F1
#
_entry.id   AF-A0A5K1HS01-F1
#
_cell.length_a   1.000
_cell.length_b   1.000
_cell.length_c   1.000
_cell.angle_alpha   90.00
_cell.angle_beta   90.00
_cell.angle_gamma   90.00
#
_symmetry.space_group_name_H-M   'P 1'
#
loop_
_entity.id
_entity.type
_entity.pdbx_description
1 polymer ?
#
loop_
_entity_poly.entity_id
_entity_poly.type
_entity_poly.pdbx_seq_one_letter_code
_entity_poly.pdbx_strand_id
1 'polypeptide(L)'
;NKWVFRVKHDENSLNPKYKARLVVKGFNQRKGVDFDEIFSPVVKMSSIRVVLSLATSLDLEIEQMDVKTAFLHGDLDEEIYMMQPEGFLVKGKENHVCRLKKSLYGLKQTPRQWYKKFESFMGEYGYTKTTSHHCVF
;
A
#
# COMPACT_ATOMS: atom_id res chain seq x y z
N ASN A 1 15.11 2.13 9.78
CA ASN A 1 14.23 2.90 8.87
C ASN A 1 15.08 3.91 8.10
N LYS A 2 14.51 4.63 7.15
CA LYS A 2 15.13 5.76 6.45
C LYS A 2 14.06 6.73 5.94
N TRP A 3 14.29 8.03 6.07
CA TRP A 3 13.50 9.04 5.38
C TRP A 3 13.93 9.14 3.91
N VAL A 4 12.94 9.14 3.01
CA VAL A 4 13.13 9.38 1.58
C VAL A 4 12.41 10.67 1.23
N PHE A 5 13.19 11.68 0.86
CA PHE A 5 12.69 12.99 0.44
C PHE A 5 12.64 13.07 -1.08
N ARG A 6 11.58 13.67 -1.61
CA ARG A 6 11.43 13.93 -3.04
C ARG A 6 10.72 15.25 -3.25
N VAL A 7 11.31 16.11 -4.07
CA VAL A 7 10.64 17.29 -4.62
C VAL A 7 9.92 16.86 -5.90
N LYS A 8 8.64 17.21 -6.01
CA LYS A 8 7.86 17.04 -7.24
C LYS A 8 7.57 18.42 -7.82
N HIS A 9 8.05 18.66 -9.02
CA HIS A 9 7.62 19.78 -9.85
C HIS A 9 6.43 19.30 -10.66
N ASP A 10 5.40 20.12 -10.71
CA ASP A 10 4.23 19.93 -11.57
C ASP A 10 4.30 21.04 -12.61
N GLU A 11 4.17 20.69 -13.88
CA GLU A 11 4.27 21.64 -15.01
C GLU A 11 3.21 22.75 -14.87
N ASN A 12 2.11 22.48 -14.17
CA ASN A 12 1.01 23.42 -13.97
C ASN A 12 1.03 24.14 -12.61
N SER A 13 2.01 23.87 -11.73
CA SER A 13 2.11 24.51 -10.41
C SER A 13 3.39 25.32 -10.28
N LEU A 14 3.24 26.61 -9.98
CA LEU A 14 4.36 27.49 -9.63
C LEU A 14 5.13 27.02 -8.38
N ASN A 15 4.46 26.32 -7.46
CA ASN A 15 5.06 25.86 -6.21
C ASN A 15 5.41 24.37 -6.26
N PRO A 16 6.65 23.98 -5.92
CA PRO A 16 7.05 22.58 -5.85
C PRO A 16 6.40 21.87 -4.65
N LYS A 17 6.04 20.60 -4.84
CA LYS A 17 5.50 19.76 -3.78
C LYS A 17 6.61 18.94 -3.12
N TYR A 18 6.86 19.20 -1.85
CA TYR A 18 7.80 18.44 -1.04
C TYR A 18 7.11 17.18 -0.49
N LYS A 19 7.75 16.02 -0.69
CA LYS A 19 7.28 14.73 -0.15
C LYS A 19 8.36 14.12 0.73
N ALA A 20 7.97 13.66 1.90
CA ALA A 20 8.77 12.80 2.76
C ALA A 20 8.07 11.44 2.91
N ARG A 21 8.83 10.35 2.87
CA ARG A 21 8.32 9.01 3.14
C ARG A 21 9.22 8.32 4.13
N LEU A 22 8.63 7.76 5.18
CA LEU A 22 9.34 6.87 6.08
C LEU A 22 9.32 5.46 5.49
N VAL A 23 10.51 4.89 5.30
CA VAL A 23 10.68 3.57 4.70
C VAL A 23 11.35 2.62 5.69
N VAL A 24 10.75 1.45 5.89
CA VAL A 24 11.29 0.37 6.71
C VAL A 24 12.38 -0.36 5.92
N LYS A 25 13.40 -0.85 6.63
CA LYS A 25 14.46 -1.68 6.05
C LYS A 25 13.96 -3.12 5.86
N GLY A 26 12.99 -3.35 4.97
CA GLY A 26 12.40 -4.69 4.80
C GLY A 26 13.36 -5.76 4.29
N PHE A 27 14.52 -5.37 3.74
CA PHE A 27 15.60 -6.31 3.43
C PHE A 27 16.17 -7.02 4.67
N ASN A 28 15.97 -6.47 5.88
CA ASN A 28 16.34 -7.10 7.14
C ASN A 28 15.23 -8.00 7.71
N GLN A 29 14.05 -8.07 7.10
CA GLN A 29 12.96 -8.92 7.57
C GLN A 29 13.26 -10.40 7.29
N ARG A 30 12.91 -11.25 8.25
CA ARG A 30 13.06 -12.71 8.19
C ARG A 30 11.70 -13.37 7.96
N LYS A 31 11.64 -14.26 6.97
CA LYS A 31 10.44 -15.08 6.71
C LYS A 31 10.18 -16.00 7.92
N GLY A 32 8.93 -16.18 8.32
CA GLY A 32 8.54 -16.97 9.50
C GLY A 32 8.67 -16.22 10.83
N VAL A 33 9.10 -14.95 10.80
CA VAL A 33 9.18 -14.09 11.99
C VAL A 33 8.51 -12.74 11.70
N ASP A 34 9.01 -12.02 10.69
CA ASP A 34 8.52 -10.68 10.35
C ASP A 34 7.46 -10.70 9.24
N PHE A 35 7.30 -11.82 8.54
CA PHE A 35 6.28 -12.08 7.53
C PHE A 35 6.23 -13.57 7.16
N ASP A 36 5.07 -14.07 6.77
CA ASP A 36 4.94 -15.41 6.17
C ASP A 36 4.74 -15.37 4.65
N GLU A 37 3.80 -14.53 4.19
CA GLU A 37 3.43 -14.40 2.79
C GLU A 37 3.57 -12.97 2.30
N ILE A 38 3.99 -12.83 1.04
CA ILE A 38 4.20 -11.51 0.39
C ILE A 38 3.42 -11.36 -0.90
N PHE A 39 2.76 -12.43 -1.36
CA PHE A 39 2.08 -12.43 -2.65
C PHE A 39 0.90 -11.47 -2.63
N SER A 40 0.89 -10.57 -3.60
CA SER A 40 -0.22 -9.66 -3.92
C SER A 40 -0.54 -9.82 -5.40
N PRO A 41 -1.82 -10.00 -5.76
CA PRO A 41 -2.19 -10.10 -7.17
C PRO A 41 -1.99 -8.74 -7.86
N VAL A 42 -1.77 -8.81 -9.18
CA VAL A 42 -1.66 -7.66 -10.08
C VAL A 42 -2.71 -7.80 -11.17
N VAL A 43 -3.42 -6.72 -11.47
CA VAL A 43 -4.42 -6.70 -12.53
C VAL A 43 -3.78 -6.98 -13.90
N LYS A 44 -4.38 -7.88 -14.67
CA LYS A 44 -3.99 -8.17 -16.06
C LYS A 44 -4.62 -7.16 -17.00
N MET A 45 -3.87 -6.77 -18.03
CA MET A 45 -4.39 -5.89 -19.09
C MET A 45 -5.58 -6.49 -19.83
N SER A 46 -5.66 -7.82 -19.94
CA SER A 46 -6.83 -8.49 -20.53
C SER A 46 -8.11 -8.20 -19.75
N SER A 47 -8.08 -8.24 -18.42
CA SER A 47 -9.24 -7.91 -17.57
C SER A 47 -9.65 -6.46 -17.71
N ILE A 48 -8.69 -5.53 -17.75
CA ILE A 48 -8.98 -4.11 -17.99
C ILE A 48 -9.68 -3.93 -19.34
N ARG A 49 -9.14 -4.54 -20.41
CA ARG A 49 -9.75 -4.48 -21.75
C ARG A 49 -11.18 -5.03 -21.77
N VAL A 50 -11.44 -6.14 -21.08
CA VAL A 50 -12.79 -6.72 -21.00
C VAL A 50 -13.76 -5.75 -20.30
N VAL A 51 -13.38 -5.16 -19.17
CA VAL A 51 -14.22 -4.19 -18.44
C VAL A 51 -14.50 -2.96 -19.32
N LEU A 52 -13.47 -2.42 -19.98
CA LEU A 52 -13.62 -1.29 -20.90
C LEU A 52 -14.55 -1.63 -22.08
N SER A 53 -14.38 -2.80 -22.70
CA SER A 53 -15.25 -3.25 -23.80
C SER A 53 -16.70 -3.41 -23.35
N LEU A 54 -16.94 -3.96 -22.16
CA LEU A 54 -18.29 -4.09 -21.59
C LEU A 54 -18.92 -2.73 -21.34
N ALA A 55 -18.16 -1.79 -20.77
CA ALA A 55 -18.66 -0.44 -20.54
C ALA A 55 -19.07 0.24 -21.85
N THR A 56 -18.24 0.17 -22.89
CA THR A 56 -18.58 0.72 -24.21
C THR A 56 -19.76 0.01 -24.86
N SER A 57 -19.84 -1.32 -24.79
CA SER A 57 -20.93 -2.09 -25.41
C SER A 57 -22.28 -1.93 -24.71
N LEU A 58 -22.28 -1.59 -23.42
CA LEU A 58 -23.48 -1.45 -22.59
C LEU A 58 -23.81 0.02 -22.28
N ASP A 59 -23.09 0.98 -22.88
CA ASP A 59 -23.24 2.42 -22.65
C ASP A 59 -23.13 2.80 -21.15
N LEU A 60 -22.12 2.26 -20.48
CA LEU A 60 -21.84 2.51 -19.05
C LEU A 60 -20.74 3.54 -18.87
N GLU A 61 -20.84 4.31 -17.79
CA GLU A 61 -19.80 5.24 -17.36
C GLU A 61 -18.70 4.53 -16.55
N ILE A 62 -17.48 5.07 -16.62
CA ILE A 62 -16.32 4.56 -15.88
C ILE A 62 -15.79 5.65 -14.96
N GLU A 63 -15.73 5.34 -13.67
CA GLU A 63 -15.07 6.18 -12.68
C GLU A 63 -13.68 5.64 -12.32
N GLN A 64 -12.73 6.55 -12.16
CA GLN A 64 -11.37 6.23 -11.71
C GLN A 64 -11.07 6.90 -10.38
N MET A 65 -10.55 6.13 -9.43
CA MET A 65 -10.10 6.62 -8.13
C MET A 65 -8.65 6.22 -7.86
N ASP A 66 -7.84 7.16 -7.35
CA ASP A 66 -6.50 6.91 -6.82
C ASP A 66 -6.50 7.00 -5.29
N VAL A 67 -6.24 5.86 -4.64
CA VAL A 67 -6.21 5.80 -3.17
C VAL A 67 -4.90 6.40 -2.66
N LYS A 68 -5.01 7.55 -1.98
CA LYS A 68 -3.88 8.21 -1.34
C LYS A 68 -3.26 7.28 -0.31
N THR A 69 -1.93 7.14 -0.37
CA THR A 69 -1.15 6.39 0.63
C THR A 69 -1.66 4.96 0.90
N ALA A 70 -2.16 4.26 -0.12
CA ALA A 70 -2.72 2.90 -0.04
C ALA A 70 -1.97 1.95 0.93
N PHE A 71 -0.64 1.94 0.83
CA PHE A 71 0.25 1.10 1.66
C PHE A 71 0.22 1.40 3.16
N LEU A 72 -0.33 2.53 3.60
CA LEU A 72 -0.48 2.88 5.02
C LEU A 72 -1.83 2.43 5.60
N HIS A 73 -2.73 1.92 4.77
CA HIS A 73 -4.05 1.45 5.20
C HIS A 73 -4.06 -0.05 5.54
N GLY A 74 -3.10 -0.81 5.02
CA GLY A 74 -2.97 -2.25 5.27
C GLY A 74 -2.75 -2.55 6.75
N ASP A 75 -3.48 -3.53 7.25
CA ASP A 75 -3.30 -4.08 8.59
C ASP A 75 -2.07 -5.00 8.63
N LEU A 76 -1.40 -5.11 9.77
CA LEU A 76 -0.27 -6.03 9.94
C LEU A 76 -0.75 -7.26 10.71
N ASP A 77 -0.46 -8.43 10.15
CA ASP A 77 -0.70 -9.71 10.82
C ASP A 77 0.39 -9.95 11.90
N GLU A 78 1.62 -9.52 11.63
CA GLU A 78 2.77 -9.69 12.52
C GLU A 78 3.05 -8.45 13.39
N GLU A 79 3.63 -8.66 14.57
CA GLU A 79 4.09 -7.56 15.41
C GLU A 79 5.48 -7.08 14.99
N ILE A 80 5.52 -5.95 14.26
CA ILE A 80 6.76 -5.42 13.71
C ILE A 80 7.23 -4.19 14.47
N TYR A 81 8.51 -4.18 14.83
CA TYR A 81 9.19 -3.08 15.46
C TYR A 81 10.18 -2.41 14.51
N MET A 82 10.36 -1.11 14.70
CA MET A 82 11.24 -0.28 13.89
C MET A 82 11.99 0.67 14.82
N MET A 83 13.28 0.88 14.59
CA MET A 83 14.03 1.94 15.28
C MET A 83 13.28 3.28 15.17
N GLN A 84 13.40 4.14 16.18
CA GLN A 84 12.88 5.49 16.10
C GLN A 84 13.41 6.20 14.83
N PRO A 85 12.55 6.89 14.07
CA PRO A 85 13.00 7.67 12.93
C PRO A 85 13.76 8.92 13.39
N GLU A 86 14.68 9.39 12.56
CA GLU A 86 15.36 10.66 12.76
C GLU A 86 14.32 11.79 12.93
N GLY A 87 14.55 12.68 13.89
CA GLY A 87 13.61 13.74 14.29
C GLY A 87 12.56 13.31 15.33
N PHE A 88 12.44 12.02 15.64
CA PHE A 88 11.48 11.48 16.62
C PHE A 88 12.16 10.76 17.81
N LEU A 89 13.47 10.87 17.93
CA LEU A 89 14.22 10.33 19.07
C LEU A 89 13.86 11.09 20.35
N VAL A 90 13.48 10.36 21.40
CA VAL A 90 13.22 10.94 22.72
C VAL A 90 14.48 10.89 23.57
N LYS A 91 14.90 12.04 24.11
CA LYS A 91 16.09 12.15 24.98
C LYS A 91 15.97 11.21 26.19
N GLY A 92 17.01 10.42 26.44
CA GLY A 92 17.05 9.40 27.49
C GLY A 92 16.29 8.11 27.16
N LYS A 93 15.71 8.00 25.96
CA LYS A 93 14.98 6.84 25.44
C LYS A 93 15.43 6.50 24.01
N GLU A 94 16.68 6.77 23.68
CA GLU A 94 17.25 6.61 22.33
C GLU A 94 17.18 5.15 21.86
N ASN A 95 17.25 4.19 22.80
CA ASN A 95 17.16 2.75 22.53
C ASN A 95 15.73 2.24 22.35
N HIS A 96 14.70 3.09 22.49
CA HIS A 96 13.33 2.67 22.23
C HIS A 96 13.10 2.38 20.74
N VAL A 97 12.11 1.54 20.49
CA VAL A 97 11.61 1.20 19.16
C VAL A 97 10.14 1.59 19.03
N CYS A 98 9.72 1.87 17.81
CA CYS A 98 8.33 2.11 17.44
C CYS A 98 7.69 0.78 17.01
N ARG A 99 6.54 0.44 17.60
CA ARG A 99 5.69 -0.63 17.08
C ARG A 99 4.87 -0.11 15.90
N LEU A 100 4.94 -0.80 14.77
CA LEU A 100 4.11 -0.48 13.62
C LEU A 100 2.68 -0.96 13.85
N LYS A 101 1.70 -0.07 13.64
CA LYS A 101 0.26 -0.37 13.77
C LYS A 101 -0.40 -0.69 12.43
N LYS A 102 0.24 -0.31 11.34
CA LYS A 102 -0.19 -0.46 9.95
C LYS A 102 1.03 -0.77 9.10
N SER A 103 0.79 -1.31 7.91
CA SER A 103 1.85 -1.53 6.94
C SER A 103 2.50 -0.20 6.55
N LEU A 104 3.78 -0.26 6.19
CA LEU A 104 4.60 0.91 5.88
C LEU A 104 5.49 0.58 4.69
N TYR A 105 5.85 1.60 3.92
CA TYR A 105 6.74 1.44 2.76
C TYR A 105 7.99 0.65 3.13
N GLY A 106 8.38 -0.27 2.25
CA GLY A 106 9.58 -1.07 2.41
C GLY A 106 9.36 -2.38 3.17
N LEU A 107 8.25 -2.59 3.88
CA LEU A 107 7.93 -3.93 4.38
C LEU A 107 7.59 -4.87 3.22
N LYS A 108 8.09 -6.11 3.26
CA LYS A 108 7.94 -7.09 2.18
C LYS A 108 6.47 -7.45 1.92
N GLN A 109 5.64 -7.53 2.95
CA GLN A 109 4.22 -7.87 2.85
C GLN A 109 3.30 -6.68 2.56
N THR A 110 3.80 -5.44 2.46
CA THR A 110 2.97 -4.23 2.30
C THR A 110 1.95 -4.33 1.15
N PRO A 111 2.32 -4.78 -0.07
CA PRO A 111 1.36 -4.87 -1.17
C PRO A 111 0.23 -5.85 -0.85
N ARG A 112 0.57 -6.98 -0.21
CA ARG A 112 -0.38 -8.00 0.22
C ARG A 112 -1.36 -7.46 1.27
N GLN A 113 -0.84 -6.73 2.26
CA GLN A 113 -1.68 -6.17 3.32
C GLN A 113 -2.64 -5.11 2.79
N TRP A 114 -2.20 -4.31 1.82
CA TRP A 114 -3.12 -3.43 1.09
C TRP A 114 -4.19 -4.22 0.33
N TYR A 115 -3.82 -5.27 -0.40
CA TYR A 115 -4.78 -6.08 -1.14
C TYR A 115 -5.84 -6.72 -0.22
N LYS A 116 -5.43 -7.34 0.90
CA LYS A 116 -6.35 -7.90 1.90
C LYS A 116 -7.31 -6.83 2.42
N LYS A 117 -6.80 -5.63 2.72
CA LYS A 117 -7.62 -4.51 3.18
C LYS A 117 -8.67 -4.10 2.15
N PHE A 118 -8.26 -3.99 0.90
CA PHE A 118 -9.14 -3.65 -0.21
C PHE A 118 -10.19 -4.74 -0.46
N GLU A 119 -9.80 -6.02 -0.44
CA GLU A 119 -10.72 -7.15 -0.58
C GLU A 119 -11.81 -7.16 0.50
N SER A 120 -11.43 -6.96 1.77
CA SER A 120 -12.38 -6.84 2.88
C SER A 120 -13.35 -5.68 2.65
N PHE A 121 -12.83 -4.51 2.28
CA PHE A 121 -13.64 -3.32 2.01
C PHE A 121 -14.63 -3.56 0.87
N MET A 122 -14.20 -4.15 -0.25
CA MET A 122 -15.11 -4.46 -1.36
C MET A 122 -16.22 -5.44 -0.94
N GLY A 123 -15.88 -6.45 -0.14
CA GLY A 123 -16.87 -7.40 0.41
C GLY A 123 -17.88 -6.76 1.35
N GLU A 124 -17.46 -5.81 2.19
CA GLU A 124 -18.35 -5.02 3.05
C GLU A 124 -19.38 -4.19 2.24
N TYR A 125 -19.04 -3.81 1.01
CA TYR A 125 -19.91 -3.10 0.07
C TYR A 125 -20.69 -4.04 -0.88
N GLY A 126 -20.63 -5.35 -0.65
CA GLY A 126 -21.42 -6.34 -1.40
C GLY A 126 -20.82 -6.81 -2.72
N TYR A 127 -19.58 -6.41 -3.04
CA TYR A 127 -18.90 -6.91 -4.24
C TYR A 127 -18.33 -8.31 -4.03
N THR A 128 -18.20 -9.09 -5.12
CA THR A 128 -17.74 -10.48 -5.05
C THR A 128 -16.61 -10.72 -6.04
N LYS A 129 -15.44 -11.07 -5.51
CA LYS A 129 -14.26 -11.39 -6.32
C LYS A 129 -14.57 -12.46 -7.38
N THR A 130 -14.22 -12.17 -8.62
CA THR A 130 -14.38 -13.10 -9.73
C THR A 130 -13.45 -14.32 -9.58
N THR A 131 -13.86 -15.48 -10.08
CA THR A 131 -13.03 -16.70 -10.08
C THR A 131 -11.91 -16.64 -11.12
N SER A 132 -12.06 -15.81 -12.15
CA SER A 132 -11.12 -15.68 -13.25
C SER A 132 -9.97 -14.71 -12.96
N HIS A 133 -10.17 -13.72 -12.07
CA HIS A 133 -9.13 -12.76 -11.72
C HIS A 133 -9.29 -12.17 -10.31
N HIS A 134 -8.26 -12.34 -9.47
CA HIS A 134 -8.24 -11.86 -8.08
C HIS A 134 -8.29 -10.34 -7.86
N CYS A 135 -8.28 -9.52 -8.92
CA CYS A 135 -8.31 -8.06 -8.84
C CYS A 135 -9.60 -7.48 -9.40
N VAL A 136 -10.54 -8.34 -9.82
CA VAL A 136 -11.84 -7.97 -10.36
C VAL A 136 -12.88 -8.52 -9.40
N PHE A 137 -13.78 -7.64 -8.97
CA PHE A 137 -14.82 -7.86 -7.97
C PHE A 137 -16.20 -7.58 -8.55
#